data_AF-A0A7X7VR37-F1
#
_entry.id   AF-A0A7X7VR37-F1
#
_cell.length_a   1.000
_cell.length_b   1.000
_cell.length_c   1.000
_cell.angle_alpha   90.00
_cell.angle_beta   90.00
_cell.angle_gamma   90.00
#
_symmetry.space_group_name_H-M   'P 1'
#
loop_
_entity.id
_entity.type
_entity.pdbx_description
1 polymer ?
#
loop_
_entity_poly.entity_id
_entity_poly.type
_entity_poly.pdbx_seq_one_letter_code
_entity_poly.pdbx_strand_id
1 'polypeptide(L)'
;ESIDYGRLYSACDIGRRPAIQANDALFDLLYDRANPNSIHSLAQAAYNVATPLSQEIGYDATSYIKLALSNLQKTKNPSTCLLKHRSACDNLLSFWGSIEDCTAPTNVKALIFLGKYVKRIELYARFKKGDRTFSSPFLKFNFYLQNISPEGSAALQPVLSQLAERIKELGYSEQASFVHVLALSCAPAQLRPATDEHFILEGQA
;
A
#
# COMPACT_ATOMS: atom_id res chain seq x y z
N GLU A 1 -21.27 10.41 17.19
CA GLU A 1 -19.95 10.56 17.84
C GLU A 1 -19.24 11.76 17.24
N SER A 2 -18.57 12.57 18.06
CA SER A 2 -17.67 13.62 17.57
C SER A 2 -16.42 12.95 16.97
N ILE A 3 -16.01 13.34 15.77
CA ILE A 3 -14.82 12.78 15.11
C ILE A 3 -13.57 13.32 15.82
N ASP A 4 -12.70 12.43 16.29
CA ASP A 4 -11.38 12.79 16.82
C ASP A 4 -10.39 13.01 15.66
N TYR A 5 -10.28 14.26 15.22
CA TYR A 5 -9.33 14.63 14.17
C TYR A 5 -7.86 14.52 14.61
N GLY A 6 -7.57 14.59 15.91
CA GLY A 6 -6.20 14.38 16.41
C GLY A 6 -5.73 12.96 16.15
N ARG A 7 -6.58 11.98 16.47
CA ARG A 7 -6.33 10.57 16.14
C ARG A 7 -6.25 10.34 14.63
N LEU A 8 -7.11 10.97 13.83
CA LEU A 8 -7.07 10.86 12.36
C LEU A 8 -5.75 11.38 11.79
N TYR A 9 -5.33 12.58 12.19
CA TYR A 9 -4.12 13.21 11.68
C TYR A 9 -2.88 12.41 12.06
N SER A 10 -2.82 11.92 13.30
CA SER A 10 -1.74 11.03 13.74
C SER A 10 -1.72 9.72 12.94
N ALA A 11 -2.87 9.07 12.71
CA ALA A 11 -2.94 7.85 11.92
C ALA A 11 -2.59 8.06 10.44
N CYS A 12 -2.83 9.24 9.88
CA CYS A 12 -2.51 9.57 8.49
C CYS A 12 -1.15 10.25 8.31
N ASP A 13 -0.32 10.35 9.36
CA ASP A 13 0.95 11.10 9.37
C ASP A 13 0.81 12.55 8.84
N ILE A 14 -0.29 13.23 9.17
CA ILE A 14 -0.51 14.62 8.78
C ILE A 14 0.23 15.50 9.78
N GLY A 15 1.41 16.00 9.38
CA GLY A 15 2.32 16.81 10.22
C GLY A 15 1.87 18.25 10.47
N ARG A 16 0.56 18.49 10.64
CA ARG A 16 -0.04 19.81 10.88
C ARG A 16 -0.98 19.77 12.06
N ARG A 17 -1.37 20.95 12.55
CA ARG A 17 -2.38 21.08 13.60
C ARG A 17 -3.67 20.41 13.13
N PRO A 18 -4.28 19.51 13.94
CA PRO A 18 -5.55 18.90 13.61
C PRO A 18 -6.63 19.94 13.34
N ALA A 19 -7.40 19.72 12.29
CA ALA A 19 -8.57 20.53 11.98
C ALA A 19 -9.61 20.48 13.11
N ILE A 20 -10.36 21.57 13.23
CA ILE A 20 -11.49 21.68 14.16
C ILE A 20 -12.80 21.35 13.41
N GLN A 21 -12.84 21.58 12.10
CA GLN A 21 -13.99 21.35 11.24
C GLN A 21 -13.76 20.20 10.27
N ALA A 22 -14.83 19.47 9.94
CA ALA A 22 -14.78 18.35 9.01
C ALA A 22 -14.26 18.74 7.63
N ASN A 23 -14.64 19.93 7.13
CA ASN A 23 -14.24 20.40 5.81
C ASN A 23 -12.72 20.63 5.71
N ASP A 24 -12.12 21.17 6.77
CA ASP A 24 -10.67 21.38 6.83
C ASP A 24 -9.93 20.03 6.90
N ALA A 25 -10.42 19.09 7.71
CA ALA A 25 -9.88 17.74 7.79
C ALA A 25 -9.93 17.00 6.45
N LEU A 26 -11.06 17.11 5.75
CA LEU A 26 -11.23 16.55 4.41
C LEU A 26 -10.30 17.22 3.41
N PHE A 27 -10.09 18.54 3.51
CA PHE A 27 -9.18 19.25 2.62
C PHE A 27 -7.73 18.79 2.80
N ASP A 28 -7.24 18.75 4.04
CA ASP A 28 -5.88 18.33 4.38
C ASP A 28 -5.60 16.88 3.96
N LEU A 29 -6.60 16.00 4.10
CA LEU A 29 -6.49 14.59 3.72
C LEU A 29 -6.59 14.39 2.21
N LEU A 30 -7.49 15.09 1.51
CA LEU A 30 -7.81 14.77 0.12
C LEU A 30 -7.09 15.64 -0.91
N TYR A 31 -6.93 16.94 -0.65
CA TYR A 31 -6.60 17.92 -1.70
C TYR A 31 -5.28 18.68 -1.45
N ASP A 32 -4.80 18.73 -0.21
CA ASP A 32 -3.61 19.50 0.11
C ASP A 32 -2.34 18.96 -0.56
N ARG A 33 -1.80 19.73 -1.51
CA ARG A 33 -0.60 19.37 -2.27
C ARG A 33 0.69 19.52 -1.49
N ALA A 34 0.67 20.33 -0.43
CA ALA A 34 1.83 20.52 0.44
C ALA A 34 1.90 19.45 1.54
N ASN A 35 0.85 18.64 1.72
CA ASN A 35 0.88 17.44 2.55
C ASN A 35 1.32 16.24 1.71
N PRO A 36 2.50 15.62 1.96
CA PRO A 36 2.95 14.45 1.21
C PRO A 36 2.04 13.22 1.42
N ASN A 37 1.28 13.18 2.51
CA ASN A 37 0.38 12.09 2.86
C ASN A 37 -1.08 12.33 2.44
N SER A 38 -1.37 13.41 1.72
CA SER A 38 -2.70 13.61 1.14
C SER A 38 -2.95 12.67 -0.03
N ILE A 39 -4.22 12.35 -0.29
CA ILE A 39 -4.61 11.51 -1.43
C ILE A 39 -4.16 12.13 -2.75
N HIS A 40 -4.21 13.45 -2.89
CA HIS A 40 -3.65 14.13 -4.07
C HIS A 40 -2.15 13.83 -4.24
N SER A 41 -1.34 14.04 -3.20
CA SER A 41 0.12 13.84 -3.27
C SER A 41 0.48 12.38 -3.52
N LEU A 42 -0.22 11.45 -2.89
CA LEU A 42 -0.06 10.02 -3.13
C LEU A 42 -0.47 9.61 -4.55
N ALA A 43 -1.57 10.16 -5.09
CA ALA A 43 -2.00 9.91 -6.47
C ALA A 43 -1.00 10.50 -7.48
N GLN A 44 -0.43 11.66 -7.19
CA GLN A 44 0.63 12.26 -8.01
C GLN A 44 1.90 11.38 -8.00
N ALA A 45 2.32 10.88 -6.84
CA ALA A 45 3.45 9.96 -6.74
C ALA A 45 3.18 8.66 -7.52
N ALA A 46 1.99 8.08 -7.38
CA ALA A 46 1.57 6.91 -8.14
C ALA A 46 1.59 7.15 -9.65
N TYR A 47 1.10 8.31 -10.12
CA TYR A 47 1.15 8.68 -11.54
C TYR A 47 2.60 8.78 -12.05
N ASN A 48 3.50 9.36 -11.26
CA ASN A 48 4.91 9.49 -11.63
C ASN A 48 5.60 8.12 -11.75
N VAL A 49 5.25 7.16 -10.88
CA VAL A 49 5.74 5.76 -10.94
C VAL A 49 5.10 4.98 -12.08
N ALA A 50 3.81 5.17 -12.33
CA ALA A 50 3.08 4.45 -13.38
C ALA A 50 3.44 4.93 -14.79
N THR A 51 3.83 6.20 -14.96
CA THR A 51 4.11 6.77 -16.29
C THR A 51 5.19 5.98 -17.05
N PRO A 52 6.38 5.71 -16.48
CA PRO A 52 7.38 4.84 -17.12
C PRO A 52 6.90 3.41 -17.35
N LEU A 53 6.01 2.89 -16.49
CA LEU A 53 5.48 1.53 -16.58
C LEU A 53 4.36 1.38 -17.62
N SER A 54 3.90 2.47 -18.25
CA SER A 54 2.74 2.44 -19.16
C SER A 54 2.91 1.48 -20.35
N GLN A 55 4.14 1.17 -20.75
CA GLN A 55 4.40 0.16 -21.78
C GLN A 55 4.07 -1.26 -21.31
N GLU A 56 4.23 -1.53 -20.02
CA GLU A 56 3.99 -2.83 -19.40
C GLU A 56 2.52 -2.99 -18.99
N ILE A 57 1.97 -1.97 -18.32
CA ILE A 57 0.63 -2.04 -17.72
C ILE A 57 -0.48 -1.44 -18.60
N GLY A 58 -0.11 -0.86 -19.73
CA GLY A 58 -1.02 -0.19 -20.66
C GLY A 58 -1.23 1.30 -20.35
N TYR A 59 -1.42 2.07 -21.41
CA TYR A 59 -1.70 3.51 -21.31
C TYR A 59 -3.07 3.82 -20.69
N ASP A 60 -4.03 2.91 -20.82
CA ASP A 60 -5.37 3.07 -20.24
C ASP A 60 -5.31 3.10 -18.71
N ALA A 61 -4.56 2.17 -18.10
CA ALA A 61 -4.34 2.13 -16.66
C ALA A 61 -3.75 3.45 -16.13
N THR A 62 -2.66 3.93 -16.75
CA THR A 62 -2.03 5.20 -16.36
C THR A 62 -2.95 6.40 -16.57
N SER A 63 -3.79 6.38 -17.62
CA SER A 63 -4.74 7.44 -17.92
C SER A 63 -5.81 7.59 -16.84
N TYR A 64 -6.26 6.49 -16.24
CA TYR A 64 -7.20 6.55 -15.12
C TYR A 64 -6.61 7.24 -13.88
N ILE A 65 -5.34 7.01 -13.54
CA ILE A 65 -4.66 7.73 -12.46
C ILE A 65 -4.60 9.23 -12.78
N LYS A 66 -4.28 9.58 -14.02
CA LYS A 66 -4.24 10.98 -14.50
C LYS A 66 -5.61 11.66 -14.38
N LEU A 67 -6.68 10.97 -14.76
CA LEU A 67 -8.05 11.48 -14.67
C LEU A 67 -8.47 11.65 -13.20
N ALA A 68 -8.13 10.71 -12.32
CA ALA A 68 -8.36 10.84 -10.88
C ALA A 68 -7.66 12.08 -10.32
N LEU A 69 -6.38 12.27 -10.65
CA LEU A 69 -5.60 13.43 -10.24
C LEU A 69 -6.21 14.74 -10.77
N SER A 70 -6.62 14.79 -12.04
CA SER A 70 -7.29 15.96 -12.63
C SER A 70 -8.58 16.33 -11.88
N ASN A 71 -9.36 15.34 -11.46
CA ASN A 71 -10.56 15.56 -10.66
C ASN A 71 -10.23 16.08 -9.25
N LEU A 72 -9.19 15.56 -8.59
CA LEU A 72 -8.71 16.05 -7.29
C LEU A 72 -8.09 17.46 -7.37
N GLN A 73 -7.55 17.87 -8.51
CA GLN A 73 -6.93 19.18 -8.70
C GLN A 73 -7.95 20.30 -8.95
N LYS A 74 -9.09 19.97 -9.57
CA LYS A 74 -10.16 20.92 -9.91
C LYS A 74 -11.04 21.27 -8.72
N THR A 75 -10.88 20.58 -7.60
CA THR A 75 -11.72 20.74 -6.41
C THR A 75 -11.08 21.70 -5.42
N LYS A 76 -11.59 22.94 -5.40
CA LYS A 76 -11.23 23.95 -4.38
C LYS A 76 -12.27 24.09 -3.27
N ASN A 77 -13.49 23.59 -3.48
CA ASN A 77 -14.61 23.78 -2.55
C ASN A 77 -15.26 22.43 -2.20
N PRO A 78 -15.25 21.99 -0.93
CA PRO A 78 -15.83 20.72 -0.48
C PRO A 78 -17.29 20.48 -0.90
N SER A 79 -18.12 21.53 -1.01
CA SER A 79 -19.55 21.39 -1.31
C SER A 79 -19.86 21.07 -2.78
N THR A 80 -19.05 21.54 -3.73
CA THR A 80 -19.10 21.13 -5.15
C THR A 80 -18.20 19.92 -5.43
N CYS A 81 -17.48 19.47 -4.41
CA CYS A 81 -16.45 18.45 -4.51
C CYS A 81 -16.99 17.03 -4.58
N LEU A 82 -18.18 16.75 -4.02
CA LEU A 82 -18.69 15.39 -3.90
C LEU A 82 -18.70 14.64 -5.23
N LEU A 83 -19.18 15.28 -6.30
CA LEU A 83 -19.22 14.69 -7.65
C LEU A 83 -17.81 14.42 -8.19
N LYS A 84 -16.87 15.35 -7.95
CA LYS A 84 -15.47 15.19 -8.38
C LYS A 84 -14.73 14.15 -7.58
N HIS A 85 -15.00 14.04 -6.29
CA HIS A 85 -14.49 12.97 -5.43
C HIS A 85 -14.99 11.62 -5.92
N ARG A 86 -16.30 11.50 -6.19
CA ARG A 86 -16.87 10.29 -6.79
C ARG A 86 -16.18 9.95 -8.11
N SER A 87 -16.04 10.90 -9.04
CA SER A 87 -15.33 10.65 -10.29
C SER A 87 -13.85 10.28 -10.09
N ALA A 88 -13.17 10.83 -9.09
CA ALA A 88 -11.80 10.43 -8.77
C ALA A 88 -11.75 8.99 -8.24
N CYS A 89 -12.68 8.60 -7.37
CA CYS A 89 -12.82 7.23 -6.89
C CYS A 89 -13.14 6.26 -8.04
N ASP A 90 -14.10 6.62 -8.91
CA ASP A 90 -14.49 5.81 -10.07
C ASP A 90 -13.28 5.58 -10.99
N ASN A 91 -12.52 6.63 -11.30
CA ASN A 91 -11.29 6.49 -12.07
C ASN A 91 -10.24 5.59 -11.38
N LEU A 92 -10.04 5.72 -10.06
CA LEU A 92 -9.12 4.84 -9.33
C LEU A 92 -9.61 3.38 -9.31
N LEU A 93 -10.92 3.13 -9.30
CA LEU A 93 -11.49 1.79 -9.44
C LEU A 93 -11.30 1.25 -10.86
N SER A 94 -11.50 2.07 -11.88
CA SER A 94 -11.23 1.71 -13.28
C SER A 94 -9.75 1.40 -13.51
N PHE A 95 -8.83 2.09 -12.82
CA PHE A 95 -7.41 1.73 -12.81
C PHE A 95 -7.22 0.28 -12.33
N TRP A 96 -7.83 -0.11 -11.21
CA TRP A 96 -7.69 -1.48 -10.71
C TRP A 96 -8.28 -2.53 -11.66
N GLY A 97 -9.46 -2.26 -12.25
CA GLY A 97 -10.03 -3.14 -13.27
C GLY A 97 -9.11 -3.27 -14.49
N SER A 98 -8.57 -2.15 -14.96
CA SER A 98 -7.63 -2.14 -16.08
C SER A 98 -6.34 -2.91 -15.79
N ILE A 99 -5.81 -2.87 -14.57
CA ILE A 99 -4.65 -3.68 -14.17
C ILE A 99 -4.98 -5.17 -14.14
N GLU A 100 -6.19 -5.56 -13.75
CA GLU A 100 -6.61 -6.98 -13.75
C GLU A 100 -6.69 -7.52 -15.18
N ASP A 101 -7.29 -6.73 -16.08
CA ASP A 101 -7.55 -7.09 -17.48
C ASP A 101 -6.35 -6.90 -18.41
N CYS A 102 -5.29 -6.21 -17.97
CA CYS A 102 -4.14 -5.96 -18.84
C CYS A 102 -3.31 -7.24 -19.11
N THR A 103 -2.62 -7.22 -20.26
CA THR A 103 -1.76 -8.31 -20.74
C THR A 103 -0.40 -8.36 -20.04
N ALA A 104 -0.17 -7.51 -19.04
CA ALA A 104 1.08 -7.51 -18.28
C ALA A 104 1.34 -8.89 -17.67
N PRO A 105 2.61 -9.32 -17.60
CA PRO A 105 2.99 -10.57 -16.95
C PRO A 105 2.47 -10.68 -15.50
N THR A 106 2.15 -11.89 -15.06
CA THR A 106 1.59 -12.15 -13.72
C THR A 106 2.48 -11.60 -12.60
N ASN A 107 3.80 -11.67 -12.74
CA ASN A 107 4.75 -11.13 -11.76
C ASN A 107 4.69 -9.60 -11.66
N VAL A 108 4.50 -8.89 -12.78
CA VAL A 108 4.32 -7.43 -12.78
C VAL A 108 3.03 -7.06 -12.07
N LYS A 109 1.93 -7.74 -12.41
CA LYS A 109 0.64 -7.54 -11.73
C LYS A 109 0.74 -7.84 -10.23
N ALA A 110 1.39 -8.96 -9.88
CA ALA A 110 1.59 -9.35 -8.50
C ALA A 110 2.38 -8.30 -7.70
N LEU A 111 3.41 -7.68 -8.29
CA LEU A 111 4.16 -6.61 -7.64
C LEU A 111 3.28 -5.38 -7.33
N ILE A 112 2.42 -4.97 -8.28
CA ILE A 112 1.50 -3.85 -8.11
C ILE A 112 0.48 -4.15 -7.00
N PHE A 113 -0.11 -5.35 -7.01
CA PHE A 113 -1.03 -5.79 -5.95
C PHE A 113 -0.33 -5.90 -4.60
N LEU A 114 0.91 -6.35 -4.56
CA LEU A 114 1.68 -6.43 -3.32
C LEU A 114 1.81 -5.05 -2.67
N GLY A 115 2.15 -4.02 -3.45
CA GLY A 115 2.21 -2.63 -2.98
C GLY A 115 0.89 -2.16 -2.36
N LYS A 116 -0.24 -2.51 -2.98
CA LYS A 116 -1.59 -2.26 -2.44
C LYS A 116 -1.79 -2.92 -1.07
N TYR A 117 -1.40 -4.18 -0.90
CA TYR A 117 -1.58 -4.89 0.37
C TYR A 117 -0.61 -4.44 1.46
N VAL A 118 0.63 -4.07 1.13
CA VAL A 118 1.57 -3.42 2.07
C VAL A 118 0.92 -2.17 2.67
N LYS A 119 0.38 -1.28 1.82
CA LYS A 119 -0.28 -0.06 2.30
C LYS A 119 -1.58 -0.33 3.05
N ARG A 120 -2.33 -1.36 2.65
CA ARG A 120 -3.55 -1.76 3.37
C ARG A 120 -3.24 -2.29 4.77
N ILE A 121 -2.23 -3.13 4.92
CA ILE A 121 -1.77 -3.66 6.21
C ILE A 121 -1.33 -2.50 7.10
N GLU A 122 -0.47 -1.61 6.59
CA GLU A 122 0.00 -0.43 7.32
C GLU A 122 -1.19 0.43 7.78
N LEU A 123 -2.12 0.73 6.89
CA LEU A 123 -3.30 1.55 7.21
C LEU A 123 -4.21 0.88 8.26
N TYR A 124 -4.43 -0.43 8.16
CA TYR A 124 -5.27 -1.15 9.11
C TYR A 124 -4.66 -1.18 10.51
N ALA A 125 -3.35 -1.32 10.60
CA ALA A 125 -2.63 -1.25 11.86
C ALA A 125 -2.81 0.13 12.51
N ARG A 126 -2.63 1.21 11.74
CA ARG A 126 -2.79 2.59 12.24
C ARG A 126 -4.19 2.90 12.75
N PHE A 127 -5.22 2.38 12.08
CA PHE A 127 -6.62 2.55 12.50
C PHE A 127 -7.10 1.55 13.55
N LYS A 128 -6.22 0.69 14.07
CA LYS A 128 -6.54 -0.34 15.07
C LYS A 128 -7.73 -1.21 14.64
N LYS A 129 -7.76 -1.63 13.37
CA LYS A 129 -8.81 -2.54 12.88
C LYS A 129 -8.69 -3.88 13.61
N GLY A 130 -9.82 -4.46 14.00
CA GLY A 130 -9.85 -5.71 14.77
C GLY A 130 -9.18 -6.87 14.03
N ASP A 131 -8.58 -7.79 14.79
CA ASP A 131 -7.65 -8.82 14.31
C ASP A 131 -8.20 -9.70 13.18
N ARG A 132 -9.50 -10.04 13.24
CA ARG A 132 -10.18 -10.80 12.18
C ARG A 132 -10.18 -10.10 10.82
N THR A 133 -10.26 -8.77 10.82
CA THR A 133 -10.19 -7.95 9.60
C THR A 133 -8.75 -7.78 9.13
N PHE A 134 -7.79 -7.98 10.04
CA PHE A 134 -6.37 -7.79 9.79
C PHE A 134 -5.72 -8.97 9.06
N SER A 135 -6.23 -10.20 9.24
CA SER A 135 -5.65 -11.42 8.64
C SER A 135 -5.81 -11.54 7.12
N SER A 136 -6.96 -11.14 6.56
CA SER A 136 -7.25 -11.27 5.12
C SER A 136 -6.24 -10.54 4.21
N PRO A 137 -5.83 -9.28 4.52
CA PRO A 137 -4.73 -8.62 3.83
C PRO A 137 -3.42 -9.40 3.79
N PHE A 138 -3.04 -10.12 4.86
CA PHE A 138 -1.81 -10.92 4.88
C PHE A 138 -1.88 -12.14 3.96
N LEU A 139 -3.03 -12.81 3.88
CA LEU A 139 -3.23 -13.93 2.97
C LEU A 139 -3.05 -13.50 1.52
N LYS A 140 -3.64 -12.37 1.15
CA LYS A 140 -3.50 -11.80 -0.19
C LYS A 140 -2.07 -11.32 -0.43
N PHE A 141 -1.46 -10.64 0.53
CA PHE A 141 -0.07 -10.23 0.47
C PHE A 141 0.86 -11.44 0.21
N ASN A 142 0.74 -12.52 0.98
CA ASN A 142 1.54 -13.73 0.81
C ASN A 142 1.31 -14.38 -0.57
N PHE A 143 0.06 -14.45 -1.03
CA PHE A 143 -0.25 -14.94 -2.36
C PHE A 143 0.51 -14.18 -3.45
N TYR A 144 0.47 -12.84 -3.44
CA TYR A 144 1.20 -12.06 -4.45
C TYR A 144 2.71 -12.15 -4.29
N LEU A 145 3.22 -12.27 -3.06
CA LEU A 145 4.65 -12.44 -2.79
C LEU A 145 5.20 -13.74 -3.39
N GLN A 146 4.40 -14.81 -3.44
CA GLN A 146 4.77 -16.07 -4.08
C GLN A 146 4.75 -16.01 -5.62
N ASN A 147 4.16 -14.96 -6.21
CA ASN A 147 3.96 -14.83 -7.64
C ASN A 147 4.85 -13.76 -8.30
N ILE A 148 5.78 -13.14 -7.56
CA ILE A 148 6.78 -12.22 -8.11
C ILE A 148 8.09 -12.94 -8.42
N SER A 149 8.96 -12.33 -9.24
CA SER A 149 10.26 -12.92 -9.55
C SER A 149 11.20 -12.90 -8.31
N PRO A 150 12.22 -13.76 -8.28
CA PRO A 150 13.21 -13.77 -7.19
C PRO A 150 13.89 -12.40 -6.99
N GLU A 151 14.18 -11.68 -8.08
CA GLU A 151 14.77 -10.34 -8.04
C GLU A 151 13.80 -9.33 -7.42
N GLY A 152 12.52 -9.41 -7.80
CA GLY A 152 11.47 -8.58 -7.21
C GLY A 152 11.30 -8.87 -5.71
N SER A 153 11.36 -10.14 -5.32
CA SER A 153 11.28 -10.56 -3.91
C SER A 153 12.45 -10.00 -3.10
N ALA A 154 13.68 -10.12 -3.61
CA ALA A 154 14.86 -9.53 -2.98
C ALA A 154 14.77 -8.01 -2.83
N ALA A 155 14.29 -7.31 -3.86
CA ALA A 155 14.09 -5.87 -3.81
C ALA A 155 13.06 -5.41 -2.75
N LEU A 156 12.13 -6.27 -2.36
CA LEU A 156 11.10 -5.97 -1.37
C LEU A 156 11.52 -6.21 0.07
N GLN A 157 12.59 -6.98 0.32
CA GLN A 157 13.10 -7.25 1.66
C GLN A 157 13.18 -6.01 2.58
N PRO A 158 13.74 -4.86 2.15
CA PRO A 158 13.80 -3.68 3.01
C PRO A 158 12.41 -3.10 3.30
N VAL A 159 11.50 -3.14 2.33
CA VAL A 159 10.12 -2.66 2.50
C VAL A 159 9.38 -3.52 3.53
N LEU A 160 9.56 -4.84 3.49
CA LEU A 160 8.92 -5.75 4.44
C LEU A 160 9.50 -5.61 5.84
N SER A 161 10.81 -5.41 5.95
CA SER A 161 11.48 -5.15 7.23
C SER A 161 10.96 -3.86 7.87
N GLN A 162 10.83 -2.78 7.09
CA GLN A 162 10.25 -1.52 7.57
C GLN A 162 8.78 -1.68 7.95
N LEU A 163 8.00 -2.45 7.19
CA LEU A 163 6.60 -2.73 7.52
C LEU A 163 6.49 -3.48 8.85
N ALA A 164 7.32 -4.51 9.08
CA ALA A 164 7.33 -5.29 10.31
C ALA A 164 7.59 -4.42 11.53
N GLU A 165 8.62 -3.57 11.49
CA GLU A 165 8.92 -2.64 12.60
C GLU A 165 7.77 -1.66 12.84
N ARG A 166 7.21 -1.06 11.78
CA ARG A 166 6.09 -0.13 11.94
C ARG A 166 4.85 -0.77 12.56
N ILE A 167 4.45 -1.96 12.12
CA ILE A 167 3.25 -2.61 12.70
C ILE A 167 3.51 -3.11 14.12
N LYS A 168 4.76 -3.46 14.45
CA LYS A 168 5.19 -3.77 15.82
C LYS A 168 5.05 -2.56 16.75
N GLU A 169 5.51 -1.39 16.33
CA GLU A 169 5.34 -0.12 17.06
C GLU A 169 3.87 0.23 17.30
N LEU A 170 2.99 -0.18 16.39
CA LEU A 170 1.54 0.02 16.49
C LEU A 170 0.83 -1.03 17.36
N GLY A 171 1.57 -2.00 17.93
CA GLY A 171 1.06 -3.02 18.86
C GLY A 171 0.70 -4.36 18.22
N TYR A 172 1.04 -4.59 16.95
CA TYR A 172 0.75 -5.82 16.21
C TYR A 172 1.96 -6.77 16.19
N SER A 173 2.43 -7.21 17.36
CA SER A 173 3.69 -7.96 17.49
C SER A 173 3.66 -9.33 16.79
N GLU A 174 2.55 -10.07 16.86
CA GLU A 174 2.43 -11.38 16.20
C GLU A 174 2.52 -11.25 14.68
N GLN A 175 1.81 -10.28 14.12
CA GLN A 175 1.81 -10.03 12.68
C GLN A 175 3.15 -9.42 12.22
N ALA A 176 3.79 -8.61 13.07
CA ALA A 176 5.14 -8.13 12.83
C ALA A 176 6.14 -9.28 12.70
N SER A 177 6.09 -10.27 13.60
CA SER A 177 6.93 -11.47 13.53
C SER A 177 6.71 -12.23 12.24
N PHE A 178 5.45 -12.39 11.81
CA PHE A 178 5.14 -13.03 10.53
C PHE A 178 5.76 -12.29 9.33
N VAL A 179 5.58 -10.97 9.24
CA VAL A 179 6.17 -10.16 8.15
C VAL A 179 7.69 -10.18 8.20
N HIS A 180 8.28 -10.19 9.39
CA HIS A 180 9.72 -10.29 9.56
C HIS A 180 10.28 -11.61 9.01
N VAL A 181 9.64 -12.74 9.32
CA VAL A 181 10.02 -14.06 8.75
C VAL A 181 9.90 -14.04 7.23
N LEU A 182 8.83 -13.46 6.67
CA LEU A 182 8.70 -13.31 5.22
C LEU A 182 9.83 -12.45 4.64
N ALA A 183 10.19 -11.33 5.29
CA ALA A 183 11.30 -10.49 4.84
C ALA A 183 12.63 -11.28 4.78
N LEU A 184 12.91 -12.13 5.78
CA LEU A 184 14.09 -12.99 5.78
C LEU A 184 14.08 -14.00 4.63
N SER A 185 12.91 -14.57 4.30
CA SER A 185 12.78 -15.50 3.17
C SER A 185 13.04 -14.83 1.81
N CYS A 186 12.74 -13.53 1.71
CA CYS A 186 13.01 -12.70 0.54
C CYS A 186 14.48 -12.26 0.44
N ALA A 187 15.31 -12.45 1.48
CA ALA A 187 16.70 -12.03 1.44
C ALA A 187 17.46 -12.73 0.29
N PRO A 188 18.39 -12.03 -0.39
CA PRO A 188 19.31 -12.63 -1.35
C PRO A 188 19.99 -13.86 -0.74
N ALA A 189 20.27 -14.89 -1.54
CA ALA A 189 20.88 -16.14 -1.06
C ALA A 189 22.17 -15.93 -0.24
N GLN A 190 22.89 -14.83 -0.48
CA GLN A 190 24.11 -14.43 0.21
C GLN A 190 23.89 -13.87 1.64
N LEU A 191 22.65 -13.53 1.99
CA LEU A 191 22.23 -12.91 3.26
C LEU A 191 21.25 -13.79 4.06
N ARG A 192 20.85 -14.95 3.53
CA ARG A 192 20.08 -15.92 4.29
C ARG A 192 21.00 -16.51 5.38
N PRO A 193 20.57 -16.57 6.65
CA PRO A 193 21.34 -17.30 7.65
C PRO A 193 21.53 -18.73 7.13
N ALA A 194 22.75 -19.28 7.25
CA ALA A 194 23.00 -20.66 6.93
C ALA A 194 22.03 -21.51 7.74
N THR A 195 20.97 -22.00 7.10
CA THR A 195 20.25 -23.14 7.63
C THR A 195 21.24 -24.28 7.51
N ASP A 196 21.74 -24.75 8.65
CA ASP A 196 22.47 -26.01 8.71
C ASP A 196 21.56 -27.10 8.13
N GLU A 197 21.69 -27.37 6.83
CA GLU A 197 21.16 -28.56 6.15
C GLU A 197 21.98 -29.81 6.56
N HIS A 198 22.24 -29.92 7.86
CA HIS A 198 22.80 -31.09 8.51
C HIS A 198 21.90 -31.48 9.70
N PHE A 199 20.59 -31.56 9.48
CA PHE A 199 19.79 -32.47 10.27
C PHE A 199 19.81 -33.84 9.60
N ILE A 200 20.78 -34.62 10.09
CA ILE A 200 21.07 -36.02 9.80
C ILE A 200 19.77 -36.83 9.63
N LEU A 201 19.59 -37.40 8.44
CA LEU A 201 18.86 -38.66 8.25
C LEU A 201 19.86 -39.72 7.81
N GLU A 202 20.89 -39.95 8.64
CA GLU A 202 21.53 -41.25 8.71
C GLU A 202 20.97 -41.99 9.91
N GLY A 203 20.39 -43.17 9.64
CA GLY A 203 20.12 -44.20 10.64
C GLY A 203 18.65 -44.35 11.00
N GLN A 204 17.90 -45.09 10.17
CA GLN A 204 17.26 -46.33 10.61
C GLN A 204 17.25 -47.32 9.43
N ALA A 205 18.07 -48.35 9.57
CA ALA A 205 17.90 -49.65 8.92
C ALA A 205 16.85 -50.46 9.68
#